data_AF-A0A512IIN8-F1
#
_entry.id   AF-A0A512IIN8-F1
#
_cell.length_a   1.000
_cell.length_b   1.000
_cell.length_c   1.000
_cell.angle_alpha   90.00
_cell.angle_beta   90.00
_cell.angle_gamma   90.00
#
_symmetry.space_group_name_H-M   'P 1'
#
loop_
_entity.id
_entity.type
_entity.pdbx_description
1 polymer ?
#
loop_
_entity_poly.entity_id
_entity_poly.type
_entity_poly.pdbx_seq_one_letter_code
_entity_poly.pdbx_strand_id
1 'polypeptide(L)'
;MSVIEDVGKICARREWFTVPLQTRRPHIAGPYVDYLCTDEYTMTITTPIMSSGQPVGVAGADILVASLESLLEEALSAIHPEAVLVNRHGRIVAAADSHFAAGTLMAPGWPGQEQNAPLSLRSAAFGSETVQWQPIPGLPLAVIYPDYIRSQKN
;
A
#
# COMPACT_ATOMS: atom_id res chain seq x y z
N MET A 1 -26.59 -3.86 26.07
CA MET A 1 -25.23 -4.04 25.51
C MET A 1 -24.97 -2.84 24.63
N SER A 2 -23.93 -2.04 24.89
CA SER A 2 -23.83 -0.69 24.31
C SER A 2 -23.12 -0.72 22.95
N VAL A 3 -23.57 0.12 22.02
CA VAL A 3 -23.04 0.27 20.65
C VAL A 3 -21.51 0.48 20.63
N ILE A 4 -20.96 1.12 21.65
CA ILE A 4 -19.51 1.41 21.79
C ILE A 4 -18.68 0.14 22.03
N GLU A 5 -19.20 -0.81 22.84
CA GLU A 5 -18.52 -2.09 23.06
C GLU A 5 -18.47 -2.95 21.80
N ASP A 6 -19.47 -2.81 20.93
CA ASP A 6 -19.54 -3.54 19.66
C ASP A 6 -18.62 -2.92 18.60
N VAL A 7 -18.52 -1.60 18.51
CA VAL A 7 -17.54 -0.92 17.64
C VAL A 7 -16.10 -1.28 18.05
N GLY A 8 -15.79 -1.29 19.35
CA GLY A 8 -14.47 -1.68 19.85
C GLY A 8 -14.07 -3.11 19.47
N LYS A 9 -15.02 -4.06 19.52
CA LYS A 9 -14.81 -5.45 19.09
C LYS A 9 -14.61 -5.59 17.57
N ILE A 10 -15.25 -4.74 16.77
CA ILE A 10 -15.12 -4.74 15.31
C ILE A 10 -13.74 -4.19 14.90
N CYS A 11 -13.30 -3.08 15.48
CA CYS A 11 -11.98 -2.48 15.22
C CYS A 11 -10.84 -3.43 15.62
N ALA A 12 -10.96 -4.11 16.76
CA ALA A 12 -9.94 -5.01 17.29
C ALA A 12 -9.63 -6.23 16.41
N ARG A 13 -10.45 -6.52 15.39
CA ARG A 13 -10.24 -7.63 14.44
C ARG A 13 -9.70 -7.18 13.09
N ARG A 14 -9.63 -5.88 12.82
CA ARG A 14 -9.19 -5.36 11.52
C ARG A 14 -7.68 -5.39 11.40
N GLU A 15 -7.21 -5.60 10.18
CA GLU A 15 -5.80 -5.70 9.86
C GLU A 15 -5.01 -4.47 10.33
N TRP A 16 -5.56 -3.27 10.12
CA TRP A 16 -4.94 -2.00 10.54
C TRP A 16 -4.67 -1.95 12.05
N PHE A 17 -5.43 -2.66 12.87
CA PHE A 17 -5.25 -2.73 14.33
C PHE A 17 -4.40 -3.94 14.75
N THR A 18 -4.67 -5.13 14.20
CA THR A 18 -4.06 -6.37 14.68
C THR A 18 -2.61 -6.55 14.23
N VAL A 19 -2.32 -6.22 12.97
CA VAL A 19 -0.98 -6.42 12.38
C VAL A 19 0.11 -5.58 13.05
N PRO A 20 -0.04 -4.27 13.30
CA PRO A 20 1.01 -3.49 13.97
C PRO A 20 1.26 -3.97 15.41
N LEU A 21 0.24 -4.43 16.14
CA LEU A 21 0.41 -4.98 17.49
C LEU A 21 1.21 -6.30 17.48
N GLN A 22 0.91 -7.19 16.53
CA GLN A 22 1.60 -8.48 16.40
C GLN A 22 3.03 -8.33 15.91
N THR A 23 3.24 -7.50 14.89
CA THR A 23 4.54 -7.33 14.23
C THR A 23 5.45 -6.35 14.94
N ARG A 24 4.89 -5.48 15.80
CA ARG A 24 5.58 -4.34 16.44
C ARG A 24 6.27 -3.42 15.42
N ARG A 25 5.67 -3.30 14.23
CA ARG A 25 6.17 -2.48 13.11
C ARG A 25 5.03 -1.65 12.51
N PRO A 26 5.35 -0.54 11.82
CA PRO A 26 4.37 0.17 11.02
C PRO A 26 3.71 -0.75 9.99
N HIS A 27 2.45 -0.49 9.71
CA HIS A 27 1.64 -1.26 8.77
C HIS A 27 0.80 -0.32 7.90
N ILE A 28 0.49 -0.77 6.69
CA ILE A 28 -0.43 -0.08 5.79
C ILE A 28 -1.49 -1.11 5.40
N ALA A 29 -2.73 -0.79 5.76
CA ALA A 29 -3.90 -1.54 5.35
C ALA A 29 -4.59 -0.82 4.20
N GLY A 30 -5.20 -1.60 3.32
CA GLY A 30 -5.87 -1.09 2.13
C GLY A 30 -4.99 -1.03 0.89
N PRO A 31 -5.50 -0.44 -0.19
CA PRO A 31 -6.73 0.35 -0.21
C PRO A 31 -8.02 -0.49 -0.02
N TYR A 32 -8.97 0.01 0.77
CA TYR A 32 -10.28 -0.61 1.06
C TYR A 32 -11.36 0.47 1.22
N VAL A 33 -12.65 0.08 1.12
CA VAL A 33 -13.75 0.98 1.46
C VAL A 33 -13.96 0.97 2.97
N ASP A 34 -13.79 2.11 3.61
CA ASP A 34 -13.93 2.25 5.06
C ASP A 34 -15.40 2.43 5.48
N TYR A 35 -16.14 1.33 5.50
CA TYR A 35 -17.54 1.32 5.95
C TYR A 35 -17.75 1.65 7.44
N LEU A 36 -16.69 1.87 8.23
CA LEU A 36 -16.84 2.13 9.67
C LEU A 36 -16.88 3.60 10.01
N CYS A 37 -16.08 4.43 9.34
CA CYS A 37 -15.99 5.85 9.65
C CYS A 37 -16.42 6.72 8.48
N THR A 38 -15.95 6.43 7.26
CA THR A 38 -15.96 7.41 6.16
C THR A 38 -16.80 7.01 4.94
N ASP A 39 -17.03 5.71 4.71
CA ASP A 39 -17.58 5.14 3.46
C ASP A 39 -16.76 5.52 2.21
N GLU A 40 -15.50 5.88 2.41
CA GLU A 40 -14.58 6.32 1.36
C GLU A 40 -13.52 5.26 1.05
N TYR A 41 -12.95 5.35 -0.15
CA TYR A 41 -11.83 4.49 -0.55
C TYR A 41 -10.53 4.99 0.07
N THR A 42 -10.04 4.23 1.05
CA THR A 42 -9.08 4.70 2.04
C THR A 42 -7.91 3.74 2.16
N MET A 43 -6.75 4.30 2.44
CA MET A 43 -5.63 3.60 3.07
C MET A 43 -5.50 4.02 4.53
N THR A 44 -5.17 3.07 5.39
CA THR A 44 -4.89 3.37 6.80
C THR A 44 -3.45 3.02 7.11
N ILE A 45 -2.67 4.03 7.48
CA ILE A 45 -1.29 3.87 7.95
C ILE A 45 -1.32 3.76 9.47
N THR A 46 -0.72 2.72 10.02
CA THR A 46 -0.71 2.48 11.46
C THR A 46 0.67 2.21 12.01
N THR A 47 0.89 2.60 13.27
CA THR A 47 2.10 2.31 14.03
C THR A 47 1.73 1.87 15.45
N PRO A 48 2.40 0.85 16.01
CA PRO A 48 2.11 0.40 17.37
C PRO A 48 2.60 1.42 18.40
N ILE A 49 1.76 1.70 19.39
CA ILE A 49 2.13 2.48 20.57
C ILE A 49 2.77 1.52 21.57
N MET A 50 4.02 1.78 21.94
CA MET A 50 4.82 0.92 22.81
C MET A 50 4.98 1.54 24.20
N SER A 51 4.77 0.74 25.25
CA SER A 51 5.08 1.10 26.65
C SER A 51 5.80 -0.06 27.33
N SER A 52 6.96 0.22 27.93
CA SER A 52 7.80 -0.81 28.58
C SER A 52 8.07 -2.04 27.71
N GLY A 53 8.30 -1.82 26.40
CA GLY A 53 8.56 -2.89 25.43
C GLY A 53 7.32 -3.71 25.01
N GLN A 54 6.14 -3.36 25.51
CA GLN A 54 4.87 -4.02 25.16
C GLN A 54 3.98 -3.09 24.31
N PRO A 55 3.26 -3.64 23.32
CA PRO A 55 2.30 -2.86 22.57
C PRO A 55 1.05 -2.61 23.43
N VAL A 56 0.66 -1.34 23.57
CA VAL A 56 -0.51 -0.92 24.39
C VAL A 56 -1.65 -0.35 23.55
N GLY A 57 -1.44 -0.18 22.25
CA GLY A 57 -2.42 0.36 21.32
C GLY A 57 -1.83 0.62 19.95
N VAL A 58 -2.61 1.25 19.09
CA VAL A 58 -2.23 1.59 17.72
C VAL A 58 -2.61 3.03 17.46
N ALA A 59 -1.66 3.81 16.93
CA ALA A 59 -1.97 5.08 16.29
C ALA A 59 -2.21 4.82 14.80
N GLY A 60 -3.30 5.36 14.25
CA GLY A 60 -3.67 5.21 12.85
C GLY A 60 -4.03 6.55 12.23
N ALA A 61 -3.73 6.69 10.94
CA ALA A 61 -4.16 7.82 10.12
C ALA A 61 -4.78 7.27 8.83
N ASP A 62 -5.98 7.76 8.53
CA ASP A 62 -6.68 7.45 7.30
C ASP A 62 -6.31 8.49 6.24
N ILE A 63 -6.07 7.99 5.03
CA ILE A 63 -5.74 8.79 3.87
C ILE A 63 -6.64 8.34 2.72
N LEU A 64 -7.34 9.30 2.13
CA LEU A 64 -8.12 9.06 0.92
C LEU A 64 -7.20 8.65 -0.22
N VAL A 65 -7.57 7.58 -0.93
CA VAL A 65 -6.81 7.11 -2.09
C VAL A 65 -6.69 8.20 -3.15
N ALA A 66 -7.77 8.95 -3.40
CA ALA A 66 -7.76 10.07 -4.33
C ALA A 66 -6.73 11.15 -3.97
N SER A 67 -6.54 11.43 -2.67
CA SER A 67 -5.53 12.38 -2.21
C SER A 67 -4.11 11.87 -2.45
N LEU A 68 -3.88 10.56 -2.30
CA LEU A 68 -2.57 9.96 -2.59
C LEU A 68 -2.26 9.96 -4.07
N GLU A 69 -3.23 9.59 -4.91
CA GLU A 69 -3.09 9.62 -6.37
C GLU A 69 -2.71 11.03 -6.82
N SER A 70 -3.47 12.05 -6.40
CA SER A 70 -3.18 13.44 -6.76
C SER A 70 -1.83 13.95 -6.24
N LEU A 71 -1.39 13.52 -5.05
CA LEU A 71 -0.13 13.97 -4.46
C LEU A 71 1.10 13.30 -5.13
N LEU A 72 0.94 12.06 -5.58
CA LEU A 72 2.06 11.21 -5.99
C LEU A 72 2.19 11.06 -7.50
N GLU A 73 1.19 11.46 -8.29
CA GLU A 73 1.18 11.34 -9.75
C GLU A 73 2.45 11.93 -10.40
N GLU A 74 2.79 13.19 -10.08
CA GLU A 74 3.97 13.85 -10.64
C GLU A 74 5.28 13.17 -10.21
N ALA A 75 5.37 12.78 -8.94
CA ALA A 75 6.56 12.13 -8.38
C ALA A 75 6.79 10.74 -8.99
N LEU A 76 5.72 9.97 -9.21
CA LEU A 76 5.78 8.66 -9.86
C LEU A 76 6.12 8.81 -11.35
N SER A 77 5.49 9.77 -12.03
CA SER A 77 5.78 10.08 -13.44
C SER A 77 7.24 10.47 -13.68
N ALA A 78 7.85 11.16 -12.72
CA ALA A 78 9.28 11.50 -12.76
C ALA A 78 10.20 10.28 -12.63
N ILE A 79 9.74 9.18 -12.04
CA ILE A 79 10.45 7.89 -11.99
C ILE A 79 10.27 7.14 -13.30
N HIS A 80 9.02 6.92 -13.70
CA HIS A 80 8.65 6.28 -14.97
C HIS A 80 7.17 6.60 -15.31
N PRO A 81 6.79 6.77 -16.59
CA PRO A 81 5.39 7.03 -16.98
C PRO A 81 4.37 5.97 -16.52
N GLU A 82 4.83 4.73 -16.35
CA GLU A 82 4.05 3.59 -15.85
C GLU A 82 4.46 3.18 -14.42
N ALA A 83 5.11 4.05 -13.66
CA ALA A 83 5.46 3.74 -12.27
C ALA A 83 4.20 3.57 -11.42
N VAL A 84 4.18 2.52 -10.58
CA VAL A 84 3.10 2.25 -9.64
C VAL A 84 3.65 2.09 -8.23
N LEU A 85 3.02 2.73 -7.26
CA LEU A 85 3.27 2.51 -5.85
C LEU A 85 2.39 1.35 -5.37
N VAL A 86 2.99 0.34 -4.74
CA VAL A 86 2.26 -0.80 -4.17
C VAL A 86 2.49 -0.98 -2.69
N ASN A 87 1.50 -1.54 -2.01
CA ASN A 87 1.63 -2.01 -0.63
C ASN A 87 2.35 -3.37 -0.55
N ARG A 88 2.63 -3.85 0.67
CA ARG A 88 3.23 -5.18 0.94
C ARG A 88 2.53 -6.38 0.30
N HIS A 89 1.25 -6.26 -0.02
CA HIS A 89 0.45 -7.30 -0.66
C HIS A 89 0.50 -7.23 -2.19
N GLY A 90 1.27 -6.30 -2.76
CA GLY A 90 1.38 -6.10 -4.20
C GLY A 90 0.17 -5.41 -4.82
N ARG A 91 -0.67 -4.73 -4.02
CA ARG A 91 -1.80 -3.94 -4.51
C ARG A 91 -1.41 -2.51 -4.75
N ILE A 92 -1.91 -1.93 -5.84
CA ILE A 92 -1.68 -0.53 -6.21
C ILE A 92 -2.28 0.39 -5.14
N VAL A 93 -1.48 1.38 -4.74
CA VAL A 93 -1.85 2.48 -3.86
C VAL A 93 -2.08 3.75 -4.66
N ALA A 94 -1.17 4.03 -5.58
CA ALA A 94 -1.20 5.15 -6.50
C ALA A 94 -0.39 4.78 -7.76
N ALA A 95 -0.68 5.42 -8.89
CA ALA A 95 0.00 5.17 -10.15
C ALA A 95 0.25 6.48 -10.91
N ALA A 96 1.29 6.48 -11.74
CA ALA A 96 1.55 7.56 -12.70
C ALA A 96 0.56 7.55 -13.87
N ASP A 97 0.12 6.36 -14.31
CA ASP A 97 -0.85 6.20 -15.39
C ASP A 97 -2.21 5.73 -14.82
N SER A 98 -3.25 6.51 -15.11
CA SER A 98 -4.65 6.25 -14.74
C SER A 98 -5.22 4.90 -15.20
N HIS A 99 -4.60 4.21 -16.17
CA HIS A 99 -4.97 2.83 -16.52
C HIS A 99 -4.72 1.84 -15.39
N PHE A 100 -3.86 2.18 -14.42
CA PHE A 100 -3.54 1.36 -13.25
C PHE A 100 -4.36 1.79 -12.03
N ALA A 101 -5.58 1.27 -11.93
CA ALA A 101 -6.49 1.60 -10.83
C ALA A 101 -5.96 1.13 -9.46
N ALA A 102 -6.09 1.99 -8.45
CA ALA A 102 -5.81 1.63 -7.06
C ALA A 102 -6.58 0.37 -6.60
N GLY A 103 -5.92 -0.44 -5.77
CA GLY A 103 -6.41 -1.74 -5.31
C GLY A 103 -6.16 -2.92 -6.23
N THR A 104 -5.85 -2.66 -7.51
CA THR A 104 -5.45 -3.69 -8.47
C THR A 104 -4.26 -4.49 -7.93
N LEU A 105 -4.34 -5.81 -8.01
CA LEU A 105 -3.27 -6.69 -7.56
C LEU A 105 -2.25 -6.89 -8.69
N MET A 106 -1.09 -6.24 -8.56
CA MET A 106 -0.01 -6.28 -9.57
C MET A 106 0.95 -7.45 -9.33
N ALA A 107 1.27 -7.70 -8.07
CA ALA A 107 2.22 -8.72 -7.65
C ALA A 107 1.61 -9.62 -6.56
N PRO A 108 2.13 -10.84 -6.34
CA PRO A 108 1.72 -11.67 -5.21
C PRO A 108 2.09 -11.08 -3.82
N GLY A 109 2.83 -9.98 -3.80
CA GLY A 109 3.48 -9.35 -2.65
C GLY A 109 4.89 -8.92 -3.05
N TRP A 110 5.62 -8.21 -2.20
CA TRP A 110 7.04 -7.90 -2.42
C TRP A 110 7.89 -8.27 -1.19
N PRO A 111 9.16 -8.68 -1.38
CA PRO A 111 9.92 -9.43 -0.36
C PRO A 111 10.45 -8.60 0.83
N GLY A 112 10.04 -7.34 0.98
CA GLY A 112 10.58 -6.45 2.01
C GLY A 112 11.86 -5.74 1.55
N GLN A 113 12.61 -5.12 2.47
CA GLN A 113 13.72 -4.23 2.13
C GLN A 113 14.94 -4.93 1.50
N GLU A 114 14.99 -6.26 1.50
CA GLU A 114 16.08 -7.04 0.93
C GLU A 114 15.62 -7.79 -0.32
N GLN A 115 16.06 -7.32 -1.50
CA GLN A 115 16.58 -8.12 -2.63
C GLN A 115 16.61 -7.30 -3.94
N ASN A 116 17.71 -7.38 -4.68
CA ASN A 116 17.87 -6.82 -6.04
C ASN A 116 17.30 -7.73 -7.15
N ALA A 117 16.39 -8.65 -6.81
CA ALA A 117 15.82 -9.58 -7.78
C ALA A 117 14.57 -8.96 -8.43
N PRO A 118 14.37 -9.09 -9.74
CA PRO A 118 13.15 -8.62 -10.41
C PRO A 118 11.90 -9.20 -9.75
N LEU A 119 10.87 -8.37 -9.59
CA LEU A 119 9.62 -8.83 -8.99
C LEU A 119 8.76 -9.50 -10.06
N SER A 120 8.28 -10.72 -9.79
CA SER A 120 7.33 -11.40 -10.69
C SER A 120 5.96 -10.78 -10.57
N LEU A 121 5.38 -10.39 -11.70
CA LEU A 121 4.02 -9.89 -11.77
C LEU A 121 3.01 -11.04 -11.84
N ARG A 122 1.77 -10.78 -11.44
CA ARG A 122 0.67 -11.75 -11.59
C ARG A 122 0.12 -11.82 -13.02
N SER A 123 0.41 -10.82 -13.85
CA SER A 123 0.02 -10.74 -15.25
C SER A 123 1.04 -9.89 -16.00
N ALA A 124 0.98 -9.88 -17.33
CA ALA A 124 1.75 -8.96 -18.17
C ALA A 124 1.24 -7.51 -18.08
N ALA A 125 0.95 -7.02 -16.87
CA ALA A 125 0.86 -5.60 -16.62
C ALA A 125 2.23 -5.01 -17.02
N PHE A 126 2.24 -4.01 -17.91
CA PHE A 126 3.44 -3.51 -18.63
C PHE A 126 3.96 -4.37 -19.80
N GLY A 127 3.28 -5.44 -20.21
CA GLY A 127 3.73 -6.29 -21.31
C GLY A 127 4.97 -7.14 -20.99
N SER A 128 5.34 -7.25 -19.71
CA SER A 128 6.44 -8.06 -19.19
C SER A 128 5.97 -8.87 -17.98
N GLU A 129 6.60 -10.01 -17.73
CA GLU A 129 6.33 -10.85 -16.54
C GLU A 129 7.17 -10.42 -15.31
N THR A 130 8.17 -9.56 -15.53
CA THR A 130 9.07 -9.04 -14.49
C THR A 130 9.25 -7.53 -14.60
N VAL A 131 9.55 -6.91 -13.46
CA VAL A 131 9.69 -5.46 -13.30
C VAL A 131 10.82 -5.10 -12.35
N GLN A 132 11.36 -3.90 -12.51
CA GLN A 132 12.15 -3.23 -11.49
C GLN A 132 11.26 -2.82 -10.33
N TRP A 133 11.83 -2.81 -9.14
CA TRP A 133 11.16 -2.30 -7.96
C TRP A 133 12.15 -1.70 -6.97
N GLN A 134 11.66 -0.75 -6.17
CA GLN A 134 12.42 -0.08 -5.12
C GLN A 134 11.56 0.06 -3.86
N PRO A 135 12.02 -0.44 -2.69
CA PRO A 135 11.28 -0.26 -1.43
C PRO A 135 11.34 1.20 -0.96
N ILE A 136 10.27 1.68 -0.33
CA ILE A 136 10.28 2.95 0.38
C ILE A 136 10.89 2.73 1.77
N PRO A 137 12.03 3.36 2.12
CA PRO A 137 12.67 3.14 3.40
C PRO A 137 11.74 3.42 4.59
N GLY A 138 11.62 2.45 5.49
CA GLY A 138 10.81 2.59 6.71
C GLY A 138 9.30 2.43 6.51
N LEU A 139 8.83 2.24 5.28
CA LEU A 139 7.40 2.02 4.99
C LEU A 139 7.18 0.66 4.30
N PRO A 140 6.04 0.00 4.54
CA PRO A 140 5.66 -1.22 3.83
C PRO A 140 5.08 -0.87 2.43
N LEU A 141 5.82 -0.05 1.68
CA LEU A 141 5.55 0.35 0.30
C LEU A 141 6.74 0.07 -0.62
N ALA A 142 6.48 -0.12 -1.89
CA ALA A 142 7.49 -0.17 -2.94
C ALA A 142 6.98 0.50 -4.22
N VAL A 143 7.88 1.14 -4.97
CA VAL A 143 7.60 1.58 -6.35
C VAL A 143 8.00 0.44 -7.28
N ILE A 144 7.13 0.12 -8.22
CA ILE A 144 7.35 -0.88 -9.28
C ILE A 144 7.24 -0.16 -10.62
N TYR A 145 8.12 -0.50 -11.57
CA TYR A 145 8.10 0.08 -12.90
C TYR A 145 8.73 -0.87 -13.95
N PRO A 146 8.38 -0.72 -15.23
CA PRO A 146 8.96 -1.52 -16.32
C PRO A 146 10.47 -1.33 -16.47
N ASP A 147 11.17 -2.37 -16.91
CA ASP A 147 12.62 -2.35 -17.17
C ASP A 147 13.02 -1.44 -18.36
N TYR A 148 12.05 -0.98 -19.17
CA TYR A 148 12.31 -0.19 -20.38
C TYR A 148 11.24 0.88 -20.59
N ILE A 149 11.66 2.12 -20.91
CA ILE A 149 10.74 3.13 -21.44
C ILE A 149 10.32 2.68 -22.83
N ARG A 150 9.04 2.35 -23.02
CA ARG A 150 8.48 2.10 -24.34
C ARG A 150 8.68 3.36 -25.18
N SER A 151 9.65 3.35 -26.11
CA SER A 151 9.79 4.41 -27.10
C SER A 151 8.44 4.56 -27.80
N GLN A 152 7.78 5.70 -27.58
CA GLN A 152 6.56 6.08 -28.27
C GLN A 152 6.85 5.99 -29.76
N LYS A 153 6.22 5.03 -30.44
CA LYS A 153 6.27 4.93 -31.90
C LYS A 153 5.66 6.22 -32.46
N ASN A 154 6.47 6.92 -33.26
CA ASN A 154 6.07 7.95 -34.24
C ASN A 154 4.75 7.62 -34.95
#